data_AF-J2GAC6-F1
#
_entry.id   AF-J2GAC6-F1
#
_cell.length_a   1.000
_cell.length_b   1.000
_cell.length_c   1.000
_cell.angle_alpha   90.00
_cell.angle_beta   90.00
_cell.angle_gamma   90.00
#
_symmetry.space_group_name_H-M   'P 1'
#
loop_
_entity.id
_entity.type
_entity.pdbx_description
1 polymer ?
#
loop_
_entity_poly.entity_id
_entity_poly.type
_entity_poly.pdbx_seq_one_letter_code
_entity_poly.pdbx_strand_id
1 'polypeptide(L)'
;MTQTTIPAWCETLQAKLMAAIDAAWATIESSDDPVAIRQARDKAKACGELAAVARKVAALVGLGRPKPAPAAAPTGSAAVLTQAEHALRALEQLKARRRR
;
A
#
# COMPACT_ATOMS: atom_id res chain seq x y z
N MET A 1 26.53 1.44 -3.41
CA MET A 1 25.23 0.74 -3.29
C MET A 1 24.94 0.56 -1.81
N THR A 2 23.95 1.26 -1.24
CA THR A 2 23.53 1.00 0.15
C THR A 2 22.58 -0.19 0.15
N GLN A 3 23.05 -1.36 0.59
CA GLN A 3 22.23 -2.55 0.70
C GLN A 3 21.30 -2.40 1.90
N THR A 4 20.02 -2.11 1.62
CA THR A 4 18.98 -2.11 2.64
C THR A 4 18.74 -3.57 3.04
N THR A 5 19.38 -3.99 4.13
CA THR A 5 19.19 -5.34 4.67
C THR A 5 17.80 -5.42 5.28
N ILE A 6 16.96 -6.30 4.76
CA ILE A 6 15.63 -6.57 5.31
C ILE A 6 15.83 -7.37 6.61
N PRO A 7 15.22 -6.97 7.73
CA PRO A 7 15.34 -7.74 8.96
C PRO A 7 14.71 -9.12 8.83
N ALA A 8 15.35 -10.13 9.42
CA ALA A 8 14.92 -11.53 9.38
C ALA A 8 13.45 -11.75 9.82
N TRP A 9 12.91 -10.89 10.68
CA TRP A 9 11.50 -10.95 11.08
C TRP A 9 10.53 -10.59 9.94
N CYS A 10 10.89 -9.66 9.05
CA CYS A 10 10.08 -9.31 7.88
C CYS A 10 10.05 -10.47 6.88
N GLU A 11 11.19 -11.11 6.64
CA GLU A 11 11.30 -12.27 5.75
C GLU A 11 10.50 -13.45 6.30
N THR A 12 10.65 -13.74 7.59
CA THR A 12 9.89 -14.81 8.27
C THR A 12 8.38 -14.54 8.22
N LEU A 13 7.97 -13.29 8.42
CA LEU A 13 6.56 -12.92 8.32
C LEU A 13 6.04 -13.06 6.89
N GLN A 14 6.79 -12.59 5.90
CA GLN A 14 6.44 -12.73 4.49
C GLN A 14 6.25 -14.21 4.11
N ALA A 15 7.20 -15.08 4.49
CA ALA A 15 7.10 -16.51 4.24
C ALA A 15 5.83 -17.14 4.84
N LYS A 16 5.49 -16.78 6.09
CA LYS A 16 4.28 -17.27 6.76
C LYS A 16 3.00 -16.79 6.06
N LEU A 17 2.95 -15.53 5.63
CA LEU A 17 1.78 -14.98 4.93
C LEU A 17 1.61 -15.63 3.56
N MET A 18 2.69 -15.82 2.80
CA MET A 18 2.62 -16.53 1.51
C MET A 18 2.12 -17.96 1.70
N ALA A 19 2.72 -18.73 2.62
CA ALA A 19 2.29 -20.09 2.90
C ALA A 19 0.81 -20.18 3.34
N ALA A 20 0.32 -19.19 4.10
CA ALA A 20 -1.08 -19.15 4.51
C ALA A 20 -2.04 -18.86 3.33
N ILE A 21 -1.62 -18.01 2.39
CA ILE A 21 -2.37 -17.70 1.17
C ILE A 21 -2.38 -18.90 0.24
N ASP A 22 -1.23 -19.58 0.06
CA ASP A 22 -1.13 -20.79 -0.75
C ASP A 22 -2.03 -21.90 -0.20
N ALA A 23 -2.03 -22.11 1.12
CA ALA A 23 -2.93 -23.06 1.77
C ALA A 23 -4.41 -22.69 1.58
N ALA A 24 -4.76 -21.40 1.67
CA ALA A 24 -6.12 -20.95 1.42
C ALA A 24 -6.53 -21.18 -0.04
N TRP A 25 -5.61 -20.95 -0.99
CA TRP A 25 -5.85 -21.22 -2.40
C TRP A 25 -6.08 -22.71 -2.66
N ALA A 26 -5.25 -23.57 -2.09
CA ALA A 26 -5.40 -25.03 -2.20
C ALA A 26 -6.75 -25.51 -1.66
N THR A 27 -7.24 -24.95 -0.55
CA THR A 27 -8.58 -25.28 -0.02
C THR A 27 -9.68 -24.84 -0.99
N ILE A 28 -9.58 -23.65 -1.58
CA ILE A 28 -10.59 -23.16 -2.53
C ILE A 28 -10.65 -24.01 -3.80
N GLU A 29 -9.49 -24.52 -4.26
CA GLU A 29 -9.40 -25.35 -5.46
C GLU A 29 -9.85 -26.80 -5.24
N SER A 30 -9.63 -27.34 -4.05
CA SER A 30 -9.88 -28.77 -3.76
C SER A 30 -11.20 -29.06 -3.04
N SER A 31 -11.87 -28.05 -2.47
CA SER A 31 -13.06 -28.23 -1.62
C SER A 31 -14.32 -27.66 -2.27
N ASP A 32 -15.37 -28.48 -2.35
CA ASP A 32 -16.73 -28.03 -2.73
C ASP A 32 -17.58 -27.58 -1.53
N ASP A 33 -17.08 -27.73 -0.29
CA ASP A 33 -17.77 -27.25 0.89
C ASP A 33 -17.77 -25.69 0.95
N PRO A 34 -18.96 -25.04 0.91
CA PRO A 34 -19.05 -23.59 0.96
C PRO A 34 -18.52 -22.99 2.27
N VAL A 35 -18.56 -23.75 3.38
CA VAL A 35 -18.03 -23.28 4.67
C VAL A 35 -16.50 -23.26 4.63
N ALA A 36 -15.86 -24.33 4.17
CA ALA A 36 -14.42 -24.39 3.98
C ALA A 36 -13.90 -23.29 3.03
N ILE A 37 -14.57 -23.06 1.89
CA ILE A 37 -14.22 -21.96 0.96
C ILE A 37 -14.32 -20.61 1.66
N ARG A 38 -15.38 -20.38 2.44
CA ARG A 38 -15.56 -19.11 3.17
C ARG A 38 -14.46 -18.89 4.19
N GLN A 39 -14.13 -19.91 4.99
CA GLN A 39 -13.06 -19.85 5.98
C GLN A 39 -11.69 -19.60 5.32
N ALA A 40 -11.41 -20.23 4.17
CA ALA A 40 -10.18 -19.99 3.42
C ALA A 40 -10.07 -18.52 2.94
N ARG A 41 -11.17 -17.96 2.42
CA ARG A 41 -11.24 -16.53 2.03
C ARG A 41 -11.06 -15.60 3.23
N ASP A 42 -11.72 -15.90 4.35
CA ASP A 42 -11.58 -15.11 5.58
C ASP A 42 -10.15 -15.15 6.12
N LYS A 43 -9.47 -16.31 6.03
CA LYS A 43 -8.04 -16.44 6.36
C LYS A 43 -7.14 -15.62 5.45
N ALA A 44 -7.39 -15.62 4.14
CA ALA A 44 -6.65 -14.78 3.19
C ALA A 44 -6.84 -13.28 3.49
N LYS A 45 -8.05 -12.87 3.87
CA LYS A 45 -8.33 -11.49 4.29
C LYS A 45 -7.57 -11.11 5.56
N ALA A 46 -7.56 -11.98 6.57
CA ALA A 46 -6.80 -11.77 7.79
C ALA A 46 -5.28 -11.62 7.53
N CYS A 47 -4.74 -12.35 6.55
CA CYS A 47 -3.34 -12.19 6.12
C CYS A 47 -3.07 -10.77 5.58
N GLY A 48 -3.99 -10.19 4.81
CA GLY A 48 -3.89 -8.81 4.32
C GLY A 48 -3.94 -7.77 5.45
N GLU A 49 -4.80 -7.98 6.45
CA GLU A 49 -4.89 -7.11 7.62
C GLU A 49 -3.62 -7.17 8.47
N LEU A 50 -3.09 -8.38 8.71
CA LEU A 50 -1.80 -8.58 9.40
C LEU A 50 -0.65 -7.92 8.65
N ALA A 51 -0.61 -8.02 7.31
CA ALA A 51 0.40 -7.34 6.50
C ALA A 51 0.30 -5.81 6.60
N ALA A 52 -0.89 -5.25 6.74
CA ALA A 52 -1.07 -3.81 6.97
C ALA A 52 -0.53 -3.38 8.35
N VAL A 53 -0.77 -4.18 9.39
CA VAL A 53 -0.19 -3.93 10.73
C VAL A 53 1.33 -4.05 10.71
N ALA A 54 1.87 -5.08 10.05
CA ALA A 54 3.31 -5.27 9.95
C ALA A 54 4.03 -4.12 9.23
N ARG A 55 3.40 -3.52 8.21
CA ARG A 55 3.93 -2.30 7.55
C ARG A 55 4.02 -1.12 8.51
N LYS A 56 3.06 -0.97 9.43
CA LYS A 56 3.13 0.07 10.48
C LYS A 56 4.28 -0.20 11.45
N VAL A 57 4.48 -1.44 11.86
CA VAL A 57 5.60 -1.84 12.72
C VAL A 57 6.94 -1.61 12.01
N ALA A 58 7.06 -1.99 10.74
CA ALA A 58 8.24 -1.76 9.91
C ALA A 58 8.60 -0.26 9.85
N ALA A 59 7.60 0.60 9.65
CA ALA A 59 7.80 2.05 9.65
C ALA A 59 8.31 2.59 11.01
N LEU A 60 7.82 2.05 12.14
CA LEU A 60 8.29 2.42 13.48
C LEU A 60 9.76 2.05 13.72
N VAL A 61 10.22 0.92 13.15
CA VAL A 61 11.61 0.47 13.27
C VAL A 61 12.53 1.01 12.16
N GLY A 62 12.06 1.99 11.39
CA GLY A 62 12.86 2.67 10.36
C GLY A 62 12.97 1.94 9.01
N LEU A 63 12.27 0.82 8.84
CA LEU A 63 12.17 0.09 7.57
C LEU A 63 11.09 0.74 6.70
N GLY A 64 11.50 1.65 5.83
CA GLY A 64 10.58 2.32 4.90
C GLY A 64 10.44 3.81 5.11
N ARG A 65 11.32 4.46 5.90
CA ARG A 65 11.52 5.89 5.73
C ARG A 65 12.24 6.07 4.38
N PRO A 66 11.61 6.61 3.32
CA PRO A 66 12.39 7.04 2.18
C PRO A 66 13.44 7.99 2.72
N LYS A 67 14.71 7.74 2.40
CA LYS A 67 15.75 8.77 2.53
C LYS A 67 15.14 10.02 1.88
N PRO A 68 15.04 11.18 2.56
CA PRO A 68 14.58 12.38 1.89
C PRO A 68 15.46 12.52 0.66
N ALA A 69 14.86 12.35 -0.52
CA ALA A 69 15.57 12.58 -1.75
C ALA A 69 16.11 14.02 -1.64
N PRO A 70 17.39 14.28 -1.94
CA PRO A 70 17.81 15.66 -2.15
C PRO A 70 16.81 16.23 -3.16
N ALA A 71 16.24 17.40 -2.87
CA ALA A 71 15.19 18.01 -3.66
C ALA A 71 15.63 18.09 -5.13
N ALA A 72 15.32 17.04 -5.90
CA ALA A 72 15.50 17.03 -7.33
C ALA A 72 14.36 17.89 -7.84
N ALA A 73 14.73 19.03 -8.43
CA ALA A 73 13.83 19.95 -9.11
C ALA A 73 12.81 19.15 -9.96
N PRO A 74 11.53 19.55 -9.99
CA PRO A 74 10.50 18.80 -10.68
C PRO A 74 10.78 18.75 -12.19
N THR A 75 11.40 17.66 -12.65
CA THR A 75 11.42 17.29 -14.07
C THR A 75 10.08 16.66 -14.40
N GLY A 76 9.12 17.53 -14.73
CA GLY A 76 7.79 17.13 -15.15
C GLY A 76 6.90 18.33 -15.46
N SER A 77 7.32 19.18 -16.40
CA SER A 77 6.56 20.38 -16.81
C SER A 77 5.09 20.08 -17.11
N ALA A 78 4.74 18.91 -17.64
CA ALA A 78 3.35 18.55 -17.96
C ALA A 78 2.47 18.29 -16.72
N ALA A 79 3.00 17.64 -15.67
CA ALA A 79 2.25 17.36 -14.45
C ALA A 79 2.09 18.62 -13.57
N VAL A 80 3.10 19.50 -13.58
CA VAL A 80 3.06 20.77 -12.84
C VAL A 80 2.12 21.78 -13.52
N LEU A 81 2.11 21.84 -14.86
CA LEU A 81 1.17 22.70 -15.61
C LEU A 81 -0.28 22.29 -15.36
N THR A 82 -0.59 20.99 -15.44
CA THR A 82 -1.95 20.49 -15.18
C THR A 82 -2.41 20.72 -13.73
N GLN A 83 -1.51 20.63 -12.75
CA GLN A 83 -1.82 20.96 -11.36
C GLN A 83 -2.07 22.46 -11.15
N ALA A 84 -1.28 23.32 -11.79
CA ALA A 84 -1.45 24.78 -11.73
C ALA A 84 -2.77 25.23 -12.37
N GLU A 85 -3.16 24.62 -13.49
CA GLU A 85 -4.45 24.88 -14.17
C GLU A 85 -5.65 24.49 -13.30
N HIS A 86 -5.58 23.33 -12.64
CA HIS A 86 -6.62 22.90 -11.70
C HIS A 86 -6.73 23.84 -10.49
N ALA A 87 -5.61 24.31 -9.96
CA ALA A 87 -5.59 25.25 -8.84
C ALA A 87 -6.19 26.61 -9.21
N LEU A 88 -5.90 27.13 -10.42
CA LEU A 88 -6.49 28.37 -10.92
C LEU A 88 -8.01 28.25 -11.10
N ARG A 89 -8.49 27.14 -11.68
CA ARG A 89 -9.95 26.91 -11.81
C ARG A 89 -10.64 26.82 -10.45
N ALA A 90 -10.02 26.19 -9.46
CA ALA A 90 -10.56 26.10 -8.11
C ALA A 90 -10.68 27.48 -7.44
N LEU A 91 -9.68 28.35 -7.63
CA LEU A 91 -9.70 29.71 -7.10
C LEU A 91 -10.78 30.58 -7.77
N GLU A 92 -10.96 30.46 -9.09
CA GLU A 92 -12.01 31.18 -9.81
C GLU A 92 -13.41 30.75 -9.36
N GLN A 93 -13.64 29.46 -9.10
CA GLN A 93 -14.90 28.97 -8.53
C GLN A 93 -15.16 29.51 -7.12
N LEU A 94 -14.12 29.61 -6.29
CA LEU A 94 -14.23 30.21 -4.96
C LEU A 94 -14.56 31.70 -5.00
N LYS A 95 -13.95 32.44 -5.94
CA LYS A 95 -14.27 33.87 -6.15
C LYS A 95 -15.67 34.07 -6.70
N ALA A 96 -16.10 33.24 -7.66
CA ALA A 96 -17.45 33.30 -8.23
C ALA A 96 -18.53 32.99 -7.17
N ARG A 97 -18.27 32.04 -6.26
CA ARG A 97 -19.14 31.76 -5.12
C ARG A 97 -19.21 32.89 -4.10
N ARG A 98 -18.14 33.68 -3.92
CA ARG A 98 -18.14 34.85 -3.01
C ARG A 98 -18.80 36.09 -3.58
N ARG A 99 -19.14 36.09 -4.88
CA ARG A 99 -19.80 37.22 -5.57
C ARG A 99 -21.31 37.00 -5.83
N ARG A 100 -21.87 35.88 -5.38
CA ARG A 100 -23.32 35.63 -5.27
C ARG A 100 -23.72 35.71 -3.81
#